data_AF-X1VUC5-F1
#
_entry.id   AF-X1VUC5-F1
#
_cell.length_a   1.000
_cell.length_b   1.000
_cell.length_c   1.000
_cell.angle_alpha   90.00
_cell.angle_beta   90.00
_cell.angle_gamma   90.00
#
_symmetry.space_group_name_H-M   'P 1'
#
loop_
_entity.id
_entity.type
_entity.pdbx_description
1 polymer ?
#
loop_
_entity_poly.entity_id
_entity_poly.type
_entity_poly.pdbx_seq_one_letter_code
_entity_poly.pdbx_strand_id
1 'polypeptide(L)'
;VGVDLICRLGLASFGHDWVYSSTMAYFGATVAAGKILGLSEDKLHHAMGIAYSQCAGNLQCIKDGGLVKRMQPAFAARAAIISSILAQKGITGATDIFEGQFGFFPSYHRGKYARELVIKELGKVFEGVNSCIKLYPCCRYAHGSIDATLNIVRENDIRPDDVVEVVAHVAQDACNIVGKPFEIRESPQVDAQFSIPYTISVAIAG
;
A
#
# COMPACT_ATOMS: atom_id res chain seq x y z
N VAL A 1 12.80 -9.04 -7.55
CA VAL A 1 12.45 -10.01 -6.49
C VAL A 1 11.74 -9.39 -5.29
N GLY A 2 12.29 -8.37 -4.62
CA GLY A 2 11.60 -7.75 -3.46
C GLY A 2 10.26 -7.11 -3.84
N VAL A 3 10.22 -6.35 -4.94
CA VAL A 3 8.98 -5.78 -5.49
C VAL A 3 7.97 -6.87 -5.83
N ASP A 4 8.42 -7.92 -6.50
CA ASP A 4 7.56 -9.05 -6.90
C ASP A 4 6.92 -9.74 -5.68
N LEU A 5 7.69 -9.97 -4.61
CA LEU A 5 7.14 -10.50 -3.36
C LEU A 5 6.05 -9.59 -2.78
N ILE A 6 6.27 -8.27 -2.76
CA ILE A 6 5.26 -7.31 -2.27
C ILE A 6 3.99 -7.39 -3.11
N CYS A 7 4.12 -7.37 -4.44
CA CYS A 7 2.98 -7.46 -5.35
C CYS A 7 2.19 -8.76 -5.15
N ARG A 8 2.88 -9.90 -5.05
CA ARG A 8 2.27 -11.22 -4.84
C ARG A 8 1.53 -11.32 -3.51
N LEU A 9 2.15 -10.83 -2.42
CA LEU A 9 1.46 -10.72 -1.13
C LEU A 9 0.24 -9.79 -1.22
N GLY A 10 0.38 -8.67 -1.96
CA GLY A 10 -0.70 -7.73 -2.23
C GLY A 10 -1.90 -8.36 -2.93
N LEU A 11 -1.66 -9.15 -3.97
CA LEU A 11 -2.69 -9.84 -4.73
C LEU A 11 -3.36 -10.96 -3.93
N ALA A 12 -2.61 -11.64 -3.08
CA ALA A 12 -3.09 -12.76 -2.28
C ALA A 12 -3.85 -12.33 -1.02
N SER A 13 -3.55 -11.16 -0.47
CA SER A 13 -4.13 -10.69 0.78
C SER A 13 -5.52 -10.09 0.59
N PHE A 14 -6.45 -10.48 1.46
CA PHE A 14 -7.80 -9.90 1.51
C PHE A 14 -8.03 -9.11 2.79
N GLY A 15 -8.99 -8.18 2.74
CA GLY A 15 -9.39 -7.32 3.86
C GLY A 15 -8.62 -5.99 3.94
N HIS A 16 -9.22 -4.97 4.53
CA HIS A 16 -8.72 -3.59 4.43
C HIS A 16 -8.39 -2.98 5.80
N ASP A 17 -7.72 -3.73 6.69
CA ASP A 17 -7.39 -3.25 8.04
C ASP A 17 -5.96 -2.66 8.13
N TRP A 18 -5.11 -2.93 7.13
CA TRP A 18 -3.69 -2.55 7.13
C TRP A 18 -3.29 -1.78 5.87
N VAL A 19 -2.27 -0.94 5.99
CA VAL A 19 -1.58 -0.31 4.87
C VAL A 19 -0.66 -1.36 4.24
N TYR A 20 -1.12 -1.98 3.17
CA TYR A 20 -0.39 -3.07 2.49
C TYR A 20 1.01 -2.65 2.04
N SER A 21 1.13 -1.43 1.49
CA SER A 21 2.42 -0.85 1.10
C SER A 21 3.43 -0.71 2.24
N SER A 22 2.98 -0.76 3.50
CA SER A 22 3.85 -0.78 4.67
C SER A 22 4.10 -2.22 5.13
N THR A 23 3.05 -2.96 5.47
CA THR A 23 3.19 -4.29 6.09
C THR A 23 3.93 -5.27 5.16
N MET A 24 3.62 -5.28 3.87
CA MET A 24 4.27 -6.17 2.90
C MET A 24 5.71 -5.72 2.56
N ALA A 25 5.98 -4.42 2.68
CA ALA A 25 7.31 -3.88 2.43
C ALA A 25 8.36 -4.41 3.40
N TYR A 26 7.99 -4.82 4.63
CA TYR A 26 8.92 -5.46 5.56
C TYR A 26 9.55 -6.71 4.93
N PHE A 27 8.77 -7.52 4.23
CA PHE A 27 9.27 -8.76 3.61
C PHE A 27 10.04 -8.47 2.32
N GLY A 28 9.46 -7.69 1.40
CA GLY A 28 10.10 -7.38 0.12
C GLY A 28 11.42 -6.62 0.27
N ALA A 29 11.47 -5.63 1.17
CA ALA A 29 12.70 -4.90 1.47
C ALA A 29 13.74 -5.79 2.15
N THR A 30 13.33 -6.72 3.03
CA THR A 30 14.26 -7.67 3.67
C THR A 30 14.86 -8.62 2.64
N VAL A 31 14.06 -9.13 1.70
CA VAL A 31 14.58 -9.96 0.61
C VAL A 31 15.59 -9.18 -0.24
N ALA A 32 15.30 -7.92 -0.58
CA ALA A 32 16.22 -7.09 -1.32
C ALA A 32 17.53 -6.83 -0.55
N ALA A 33 17.43 -6.40 0.71
CA ALA A 33 18.58 -6.11 1.57
C ALA A 33 19.44 -7.36 1.82
N GLY A 34 18.83 -8.49 2.14
CA GLY A 34 19.53 -9.74 2.38
C GLY A 34 20.27 -10.25 1.14
N LYS A 35 19.69 -10.10 -0.07
CA LYS A 35 20.40 -10.43 -1.32
C LYS A 35 21.58 -9.50 -1.59
N ILE A 36 21.45 -8.20 -1.34
CA ILE A 36 22.57 -7.25 -1.49
C ILE A 36 23.69 -7.59 -0.50
N LEU A 37 23.35 -8.02 0.71
CA LEU A 37 24.31 -8.43 1.75
C LEU A 37 24.88 -9.85 1.55
N GLY A 38 24.48 -10.57 0.51
CA GLY A 38 24.96 -11.92 0.23
C GLY A 38 24.56 -12.95 1.30
N LEU A 39 23.39 -12.79 1.94
CA LEU A 39 22.89 -13.77 2.91
C LEU A 39 22.63 -15.12 2.24
N SER A 40 22.97 -16.21 2.93
CA SER A 40 22.50 -17.55 2.57
C SER A 40 20.98 -17.64 2.71
N GLU A 41 20.38 -18.69 2.15
CA GLU A 41 18.94 -18.95 2.25
C GLU A 41 18.47 -19.03 3.71
N ASP A 42 19.17 -19.79 4.55
CA ASP A 42 18.87 -19.90 5.99
C ASP A 42 18.92 -18.55 6.71
N LYS A 43 19.94 -17.74 6.41
CA LYS A 43 20.11 -16.39 6.96
C LYS A 43 18.99 -15.47 6.49
N LEU A 44 18.57 -15.60 5.23
CA LEU A 44 17.47 -14.81 4.66
C LEU A 44 16.13 -15.17 5.30
N HIS A 45 15.88 -16.46 5.56
CA HIS A 45 14.70 -16.92 6.30
C HIS A 45 14.65 -16.30 7.70
N HIS A 46 15.75 -16.35 8.45
CA HIS A 46 15.81 -15.69 9.75
C HIS A 46 15.65 -14.17 9.66
N ALA A 47 16.24 -13.51 8.64
CA ALA A 47 16.06 -12.08 8.42
C ALA A 47 14.59 -11.71 8.22
N MET A 48 13.84 -12.47 7.41
CA MET A 48 12.40 -12.24 7.23
C MET A 48 11.63 -12.47 8.52
N GLY A 49 12.00 -13.46 9.34
CA GLY A 49 11.46 -13.67 10.68
C GLY A 49 11.68 -12.49 11.64
N ILE A 50 12.88 -11.93 11.67
CA ILE A 50 13.19 -10.75 12.50
C ILE A 50 12.44 -9.51 11.98
N ALA A 51 12.27 -9.38 10.67
CA ALA A 51 11.45 -8.32 10.07
C ALA A 51 9.96 -8.49 10.42
N TYR A 52 9.45 -9.72 10.43
CA TYR A 52 8.08 -10.01 10.82
C TYR A 52 7.78 -9.53 12.25
N SER A 53 8.71 -9.72 13.19
CA SER A 53 8.58 -9.21 14.57
C SER A 53 8.47 -7.69 14.70
N GLN A 54 8.76 -6.94 13.64
CA GLN A 54 8.68 -5.47 13.59
C GLN A 54 7.57 -4.97 12.66
N CYS A 55 6.87 -5.87 11.97
CA CYS A 55 5.89 -5.55 10.94
C CYS A 55 4.76 -4.68 11.52
N ALA A 56 4.47 -3.56 10.86
CA ALA A 56 3.42 -2.64 11.27
C ALA A 56 2.95 -1.79 10.08
N GLY A 57 1.82 -1.11 10.25
CA GLY A 57 1.29 -0.19 9.23
C GLY A 57 -0.22 -0.08 9.27
N ASN A 58 -0.78 0.50 10.32
CA ASN A 58 -2.23 0.63 10.46
C ASN A 58 -2.80 1.72 9.53
N LEU A 59 -4.09 1.63 9.22
CA LEU A 59 -4.81 2.62 8.40
C LEU A 59 -5.29 3.85 9.20
N GLN A 60 -5.20 3.84 10.53
CA GLN A 60 -5.70 4.93 11.38
C GLN A 60 -5.05 6.27 11.02
N CYS A 61 -3.77 6.28 10.65
CA CYS A 61 -3.11 7.51 10.20
C CYS A 61 -3.74 8.14 8.94
N ILE A 62 -4.40 7.38 8.07
CA ILE A 62 -5.12 7.94 6.91
C ILE A 62 -6.38 8.66 7.41
N LYS A 63 -7.12 8.02 8.31
CA LYS A 63 -8.33 8.59 8.91
C LYS A 63 -8.04 9.89 9.64
N ASP A 64 -6.95 9.93 10.40
CA ASP A 64 -6.57 11.09 11.20
C ASP A 64 -5.83 12.17 10.39
N GLY A 65 -5.51 11.92 9.12
CA GLY A 65 -4.69 12.85 8.32
C GLY A 65 -3.22 12.91 8.77
N GLY A 66 -2.76 11.89 9.49
CA GLY A 66 -1.42 11.82 10.07
C GLY A 66 -0.31 11.66 9.02
N LEU A 67 0.70 12.53 9.10
CA LEU A 67 1.89 12.51 8.23
C LEU A 67 2.67 11.18 8.30
N VAL A 68 2.53 10.43 9.39
CA VAL A 68 3.18 9.12 9.60
C VAL A 68 2.83 8.10 8.50
N LYS A 69 1.72 8.27 7.76
CA LYS A 69 1.44 7.47 6.57
C LYS A 69 2.62 7.45 5.58
N ARG A 70 3.35 8.57 5.46
CA ARG A 70 4.52 8.73 4.59
C ARG A 70 5.75 8.02 5.16
N MET A 71 5.81 7.87 6.49
CA MET A 71 6.91 7.25 7.22
C MET A 71 6.78 5.73 7.35
N GLN A 72 5.55 5.20 7.32
CA GLN A 72 5.29 3.77 7.49
C GLN A 72 6.15 2.87 6.55
N PRO A 73 6.22 3.10 5.22
CA PRO A 73 7.12 2.35 4.35
C PRO A 73 8.62 2.53 4.68
N ALA A 74 9.01 3.70 5.19
CA ALA A 74 10.39 3.95 5.61
C ALA A 74 10.75 3.15 6.87
N PHE A 75 9.79 2.92 7.77
CA PHE A 75 9.99 2.03 8.93
C PHE A 75 10.21 0.59 8.49
N ALA A 76 9.48 0.12 7.47
CA ALA A 76 9.71 -1.19 6.85
C ALA A 76 11.11 -1.30 6.25
N ALA A 77 11.56 -0.27 5.51
CA ALA A 77 12.91 -0.23 4.94
C ALA A 77 14.00 -0.25 6.04
N ARG A 78 13.82 0.52 7.11
CA ARG A 78 14.73 0.52 8.27
C ARG A 78 14.80 -0.86 8.92
N ALA A 79 13.64 -1.46 9.18
CA ALA A 79 13.56 -2.78 9.79
C ALA A 79 14.23 -3.84 8.92
N ALA A 80 14.06 -3.80 7.60
CA ALA A 80 14.68 -4.74 6.66
C ALA A 80 16.22 -4.73 6.72
N ILE A 81 16.83 -3.54 6.76
CA ILE A 81 18.29 -3.40 6.87
C ILE A 81 18.77 -3.98 8.20
N ILE A 82 18.12 -3.58 9.30
CA ILE A 82 18.47 -4.05 10.65
C ILE A 82 18.32 -5.56 10.75
N SER A 83 17.19 -6.12 10.34
CA SER A 83 16.90 -7.56 10.38
C SER A 83 17.90 -8.38 9.57
N SER A 84 18.29 -7.89 8.40
CA SER A 84 19.27 -8.56 7.54
C SER A 84 20.67 -8.58 8.18
N ILE A 85 21.08 -7.47 8.81
CA ILE A 85 22.35 -7.40 9.56
C ILE A 85 22.31 -8.31 10.80
N LEU A 86 21.21 -8.31 11.56
CA LEU A 86 21.05 -9.16 12.74
C LEU A 86 21.13 -10.65 12.37
N ALA A 87 20.44 -11.07 11.30
CA ALA A 87 20.56 -12.43 10.79
C ALA A 87 21.99 -12.74 10.33
N GLN A 88 22.65 -11.81 9.63
CA GLN A 88 24.07 -11.95 9.26
C GLN A 88 24.96 -12.24 10.48
N LYS A 89 24.66 -11.63 11.63
CA LYS A 89 25.37 -11.83 12.90
C LYS A 89 24.90 -13.04 13.72
N GLY A 90 23.92 -13.80 13.23
CA GLY A 90 23.49 -15.07 13.83
C GLY A 90 22.27 -14.97 14.74
N ILE A 91 21.59 -13.82 14.78
CA ILE A 91 20.28 -13.74 15.42
C ILE A 91 19.28 -14.54 14.57
N THR A 92 18.46 -15.34 15.25
CA THR A 92 17.42 -16.15 14.61
C THR A 92 16.07 -15.43 14.66
N GLY A 93 15.27 -15.61 13.62
CA GLY A 93 13.88 -15.19 13.56
C GLY A 93 12.94 -16.38 13.34
N ALA A 94 11.64 -16.16 13.51
CA ALA A 94 10.61 -17.14 13.18
C ALA A 94 10.75 -17.61 11.72
N THR A 95 10.46 -18.89 11.45
CA THR A 95 10.68 -19.52 10.15
C THR A 95 9.38 -19.71 9.37
N ASP A 96 8.27 -20.02 10.04
CA ASP A 96 6.95 -20.14 9.42
C ASP A 96 6.15 -18.83 9.51
N ILE A 97 6.67 -17.81 8.83
CA ILE A 97 6.24 -16.41 9.01
C ILE A 97 4.97 -16.04 8.25
N PHE A 98 4.53 -16.83 7.27
CA PHE A 98 3.36 -16.52 6.46
C PHE A 98 2.15 -17.38 6.85
N GLU A 99 2.32 -18.70 6.94
CA GLU A 99 1.22 -19.67 7.07
C GLU A 99 1.10 -20.27 8.48
N GLY A 100 2.16 -20.19 9.29
CA GLY A 100 2.19 -20.75 10.63
C GLY A 100 1.12 -20.21 11.57
N GLN A 101 0.91 -20.88 12.72
CA GLN A 101 -0.17 -20.57 13.67
C GLN A 101 -0.27 -19.08 14.04
N PHE A 102 0.88 -18.40 14.17
CA PHE A 102 1.00 -16.96 14.45
C PHE A 102 1.68 -16.21 13.29
N GLY A 103 1.56 -16.75 12.08
CA GLY A 103 2.11 -16.19 10.86
C GLY A 103 1.30 -15.00 10.36
N PHE A 104 1.85 -14.33 9.35
CA PHE A 104 1.32 -13.09 8.80
C PHE A 104 -0.13 -13.24 8.33
N PHE A 105 -0.48 -14.29 7.58
CA PHE A 105 -1.86 -14.43 7.10
C PHE A 105 -2.85 -14.74 8.23
N PRO A 106 -2.61 -15.70 9.15
CA PRO A 106 -3.49 -15.89 10.30
C PRO A 106 -3.62 -14.65 11.19
N SER A 107 -2.52 -13.96 11.49
CA SER A 107 -2.53 -12.83 12.44
C SER A 107 -3.01 -11.51 11.85
N TYR A 108 -2.62 -11.16 10.62
CA TYR A 108 -2.94 -9.85 10.02
C TYR A 108 -4.17 -9.90 9.12
N HIS A 109 -4.43 -11.05 8.49
CA HIS A 109 -5.51 -11.24 7.54
C HIS A 109 -6.61 -12.18 8.05
N ARG A 110 -6.54 -12.62 9.32
CA ARG A 110 -7.50 -13.55 9.94
C ARG A 110 -7.68 -14.83 9.09
N GLY A 111 -6.59 -15.28 8.48
CA GLY A 111 -6.57 -16.43 7.57
C GLY A 111 -7.20 -16.20 6.20
N LYS A 112 -7.60 -14.97 5.85
CA LYS A 112 -8.20 -14.64 4.54
C LYS A 112 -7.14 -14.25 3.52
N TYR A 113 -6.71 -15.22 2.74
CA TYR A 113 -5.75 -15.02 1.65
C TYR A 113 -5.89 -16.11 0.58
N ALA A 114 -5.35 -15.85 -0.61
CA ALA A 114 -5.29 -16.75 -1.74
C ALA A 114 -3.84 -17.23 -1.94
N ARG A 115 -3.47 -18.34 -1.31
CA ARG A 115 -2.12 -18.92 -1.33
C ARG A 115 -1.59 -19.11 -2.75
N GLU A 116 -2.44 -19.58 -3.65
CA GLU A 116 -2.15 -19.84 -5.05
C GLU A 116 -1.64 -18.58 -5.78
N LEU A 117 -2.15 -17.39 -5.43
CA LEU A 117 -1.69 -16.13 -6.05
C LEU A 117 -0.29 -15.74 -5.60
N VAL A 118 0.14 -16.15 -4.40
CA VAL A 118 1.51 -15.92 -3.93
C VAL A 118 2.50 -16.70 -4.81
N ILE A 119 2.19 -17.97 -5.07
CA ILE A 119 3.12 -18.93 -5.69
C ILE A 119 2.97 -19.11 -7.21
N LYS A 120 1.93 -18.54 -7.81
CA LYS A 120 1.64 -18.69 -9.24
C LYS A 120 2.81 -18.24 -10.10
N GLU A 121 3.33 -19.15 -10.92
CA GLU A 121 4.39 -18.87 -11.91
C GLU A 121 5.64 -18.18 -11.32
N LEU A 122 5.98 -18.51 -10.07
CA LEU A 122 7.17 -17.98 -9.40
C LEU A 122 8.44 -18.19 -10.25
N GLY A 123 9.25 -17.14 -10.34
CA GLY A 123 10.48 -17.13 -11.13
C GLY A 123 10.29 -17.03 -12.65
N LYS A 124 9.05 -17.09 -13.14
CA LYS A 124 8.72 -16.94 -14.57
C LYS A 124 8.02 -15.62 -14.86
N VAL A 125 7.01 -15.30 -14.05
CA VAL A 125 6.26 -14.02 -14.15
C VAL A 125 6.62 -13.16 -12.95
N PHE A 126 6.91 -11.88 -13.20
CA PHE A 126 7.17 -10.90 -12.15
C PHE A 126 6.05 -9.86 -12.13
N GLU A 127 5.28 -9.82 -11.04
CA GLU A 127 4.07 -8.99 -10.91
C GLU A 127 4.36 -7.48 -10.85
N GLY A 128 5.64 -7.10 -10.69
CA GLY A 128 6.06 -5.71 -10.73
C GLY A 128 5.68 -4.98 -12.03
N VAL A 129 5.57 -5.70 -13.16
CA VAL A 129 5.15 -5.11 -14.45
C VAL A 129 3.68 -4.68 -14.47
N ASN A 130 2.85 -5.27 -13.60
CA ASN A 130 1.43 -4.94 -13.45
C ASN A 130 1.20 -3.79 -12.46
N SER A 131 2.28 -3.15 -11.97
CA SER A 131 2.18 -1.95 -11.15
C SER A 131 1.94 -0.70 -12.01
N CYS A 132 1.40 0.35 -11.41
CA CYS A 132 1.13 1.61 -12.11
C CYS A 132 1.93 2.78 -11.55
N ILE A 133 2.22 3.74 -12.42
CA ILE A 133 2.70 5.06 -12.03
C ILE A 133 1.48 5.95 -11.78
N LYS A 134 1.51 6.75 -10.72
CA LYS A 134 0.43 7.68 -10.40
C LYS A 134 0.49 8.89 -11.32
N LEU A 135 -0.62 9.16 -12.02
CA LEU A 135 -0.79 10.38 -12.81
C LEU A 135 -1.07 11.60 -11.93
N TYR A 136 -1.84 11.40 -10.86
CA TYR A 136 -2.21 12.45 -9.91
C TYR A 136 -1.59 12.23 -8.53
N PRO A 137 -1.11 13.29 -7.85
CA PRO A 137 -0.42 13.20 -6.56
C PRO A 137 -1.38 13.00 -5.37
N CYS A 138 -2.42 12.18 -5.53
CA CYS A 138 -3.46 11.89 -4.54
C CYS A 138 -3.67 10.37 -4.34
N CYS A 139 -4.65 10.00 -3.53
CA CYS A 139 -5.09 8.63 -3.35
C CYS A 139 -5.54 8.02 -4.69
N ARG A 140 -5.17 6.76 -4.95
CA ARG A 140 -5.49 6.07 -6.20
C ARG A 140 -7.00 5.95 -6.43
N TYR A 141 -7.79 5.85 -5.36
CA TYR A 141 -9.24 5.81 -5.43
C TYR A 141 -9.86 7.05 -6.08
N ALA A 142 -9.19 8.20 -6.06
CA ALA A 142 -9.67 9.41 -6.71
C ALA A 142 -9.34 9.45 -8.22
N HIS A 143 -8.40 8.66 -8.72
CA HIS A 143 -7.88 8.79 -10.09
C HIS A 143 -8.98 8.60 -11.14
N GLY A 144 -9.82 7.58 -10.98
CA GLY A 144 -10.91 7.33 -11.93
C GLY A 144 -11.94 8.46 -11.97
N SER A 145 -12.25 9.06 -10.82
CA SER A 145 -13.14 10.23 -10.75
C SER A 145 -12.51 11.45 -11.41
N ILE A 146 -11.21 11.69 -11.20
CA ILE A 146 -10.48 12.80 -11.83
C ILE A 146 -10.49 12.63 -13.36
N ASP A 147 -10.14 11.44 -13.86
CA ASP A 147 -10.12 11.16 -15.31
C ASP A 147 -11.50 11.36 -15.94
N ALA A 148 -12.56 10.83 -15.30
CA ALA A 148 -13.92 10.99 -15.78
C ALA A 148 -14.35 12.46 -15.80
N THR A 149 -14.06 13.21 -14.74
CA THR A 149 -14.37 14.64 -14.66
C THR A 149 -13.63 15.45 -15.72
N LEU A 150 -12.33 15.22 -15.90
CA LEU A 150 -11.54 15.92 -16.93
C LEU A 150 -12.06 15.66 -18.34
N ASN A 151 -12.48 14.44 -18.64
CA ASN A 151 -13.06 14.11 -19.94
C ASN A 151 -14.40 14.84 -20.15
N ILE A 152 -15.30 14.79 -19.16
CA ILE A 152 -16.60 15.46 -19.22
C ILE A 152 -16.45 16.97 -19.40
N VAL A 153 -15.57 17.60 -18.62
CA VAL A 153 -15.30 19.05 -18.69
C VAL A 153 -14.79 19.44 -20.08
N ARG A 154 -13.82 18.69 -20.63
CA ARG A 154 -13.24 18.97 -21.95
C ARG A 154 -14.20 18.74 -23.11
N GLU A 155 -14.99 17.67 -23.06
CA GLU A 155 -15.92 17.33 -24.13
C GLU A 155 -17.12 18.29 -24.21
N ASN A 156 -17.46 18.94 -23.10
CA ASN A 156 -18.66 19.77 -22.99
C ASN A 156 -18.37 21.26 -22.71
N ASP A 157 -17.10 21.66 -22.63
CA ASP A 157 -16.67 23.03 -22.33
C ASP A 157 -17.30 23.60 -21.04
N ILE A 158 -17.35 22.77 -19.98
CA ILE A 158 -17.98 23.12 -18.71
C ILE A 158 -17.08 24.06 -17.91
N ARG A 159 -17.61 25.21 -17.49
CA ARG A 159 -16.93 26.10 -16.55
C ARG A 159 -17.41 25.81 -15.13
N PRO A 160 -16.63 26.17 -14.09
CA PRO A 160 -17.02 25.96 -12.70
C PRO A 160 -18.41 26.53 -12.34
N ASP A 161 -18.74 27.70 -12.87
CA ASP A 161 -20.03 28.37 -12.62
C ASP A 161 -21.22 27.67 -13.29
N ASP A 162 -20.98 26.74 -14.22
CA ASP A 162 -22.03 25.97 -14.89
C ASP A 162 -22.46 24.72 -14.07
N VAL A 163 -21.73 24.38 -12.99
CA VAL A 163 -21.94 23.14 -12.23
C VAL A 163 -22.78 23.39 -10.96
N VAL A 164 -23.97 22.78 -10.91
CA VAL A 164 -24.87 22.84 -9.74
C VAL A 164 -24.60 21.70 -8.75
N GLU A 165 -24.33 20.49 -9.25
CA GLU A 165 -24.12 19.28 -8.44
C GLU A 165 -23.20 18.30 -9.18
N VAL A 166 -22.41 17.54 -8.41
CA VAL A 166 -21.65 16.40 -8.94
C VAL A 166 -21.97 15.15 -8.14
N VAL A 167 -22.39 14.10 -8.83
CA VAL A 167 -22.62 12.78 -8.25
C VAL A 167 -21.54 11.81 -8.75
N ALA A 168 -20.64 11.40 -7.86
CA ALA A 168 -19.57 10.47 -8.18
C ALA A 168 -19.88 9.05 -7.70
N HIS A 169 -20.09 8.12 -8.63
CA HIS A 169 -20.25 6.69 -8.31
C HIS A 169 -18.89 6.01 -8.22
N VAL A 170 -18.54 5.53 -7.02
CA VAL A 170 -17.26 4.87 -6.74
C VAL A 170 -17.47 3.59 -5.94
N ALA A 171 -16.46 2.72 -5.91
CA ALA A 171 -16.48 1.52 -5.08
C ALA A 171 -16.68 1.86 -3.59
N GLN A 172 -17.31 0.97 -2.83
CA GLN A 172 -17.62 1.21 -1.41
C GLN A 172 -16.37 1.56 -0.59
N ASP A 173 -15.24 0.90 -0.84
CA ASP A 173 -13.98 1.18 -0.15
C ASP A 173 -13.44 2.59 -0.47
N ALA A 174 -13.60 3.04 -1.72
CA ALA A 174 -13.26 4.42 -2.10
C ALA A 174 -14.14 5.42 -1.35
N CYS A 175 -15.45 5.15 -1.26
CA CYS A 175 -16.38 5.98 -0.48
C CYS A 175 -15.97 6.06 1.00
N ASN A 176 -15.66 4.92 1.61
CA ASN A 176 -15.28 4.82 3.02
C ASN A 176 -13.98 5.56 3.36
N ILE A 177 -12.99 5.51 2.46
CA ILE A 177 -11.64 6.01 2.73
C ILE A 177 -11.48 7.47 2.27
N VAL A 178 -12.03 7.84 1.11
CA VAL A 178 -11.79 9.16 0.48
C VAL A 178 -13.07 9.85 -0.04
N GLY A 179 -14.25 9.29 0.18
CA GLY A 179 -15.53 9.85 -0.28
C GLY A 179 -16.23 10.78 0.72
N LYS A 180 -15.65 11.01 1.89
CA LYS A 180 -16.24 11.89 2.91
C LYS A 180 -16.24 13.37 2.46
N PRO A 181 -17.15 14.20 3.00
CA PRO A 181 -17.11 15.64 2.80
C PRO A 181 -15.70 16.20 3.05
N PHE A 182 -15.29 17.16 2.22
CA PHE A 182 -13.99 17.79 2.37
C PHE A 182 -14.00 18.75 3.56
N GLU A 183 -13.07 18.55 4.48
CA GLU A 183 -12.85 19.39 5.66
C GLU A 183 -11.36 19.74 5.74
N ILE A 184 -11.06 21.01 6.00
CA ILE A 184 -9.68 21.48 6.20
C ILE A 184 -9.32 21.27 7.67
N ARG A 185 -8.38 20.38 7.95
CA ARG A 185 -7.90 20.06 9.31
C ARG A 185 -6.46 20.57 9.48
N GLU A 186 -5.71 19.94 10.40
CA GLU A 186 -4.32 20.31 10.70
C GLU A 186 -3.35 20.13 9.52
N SER A 187 -3.65 19.20 8.59
CA SER A 187 -2.83 18.99 7.40
C SER A 187 -3.66 19.11 6.12
N PRO A 188 -3.94 20.35 5.65
CA PRO A 188 -4.77 20.59 4.49
C PRO A 188 -4.30 19.86 3.22
N GLN A 189 -2.97 19.69 3.07
CA GLN A 189 -2.40 18.95 1.94
C GLN A 189 -2.75 17.46 2.00
N VAL A 190 -2.76 16.84 3.19
CA VAL A 190 -3.18 15.44 3.34
C VAL A 190 -4.69 15.32 3.13
N ASP A 191 -5.48 16.24 3.69
CA ASP A 191 -6.93 16.26 3.51
C ASP A 191 -7.31 16.30 2.03
N ALA A 192 -6.66 17.18 1.26
CA ALA A 192 -6.82 17.27 -0.20
C ALA A 192 -6.40 15.98 -0.93
N GLN A 193 -5.28 15.36 -0.54
CA GLN A 193 -4.77 14.14 -1.16
C GLN A 193 -5.68 12.91 -0.96
N PHE A 194 -6.57 12.95 0.03
CA PHE A 194 -7.46 11.85 0.40
C PHE A 194 -8.94 12.25 0.32
N SER A 195 -9.32 13.15 -0.60
CA SER A 195 -10.70 13.59 -0.81
C SER A 195 -11.10 13.55 -2.29
N ILE A 196 -12.05 12.68 -2.63
CA ILE A 196 -12.69 12.65 -3.95
C ILE A 196 -13.42 13.98 -4.23
N PRO A 197 -14.26 14.52 -3.32
CA PRO A 197 -14.90 15.81 -3.54
C PRO A 197 -13.90 16.92 -3.90
N TYR A 198 -12.81 17.04 -3.14
CA TYR A 198 -11.78 18.05 -3.43
C TYR A 198 -11.14 17.85 -4.80
N THR A 199 -10.71 16.63 -5.12
CA THR A 199 -10.02 16.35 -6.38
C THR A 199 -10.91 16.54 -7.62
N ILE A 200 -12.21 16.22 -7.52
CA ILE A 200 -13.19 16.53 -8.56
C ILE A 200 -13.34 18.04 -8.72
N SER A 201 -13.50 18.79 -7.63
CA SER A 201 -13.64 20.25 -7.70
C SER A 201 -12.42 20.91 -8.37
N VAL A 202 -11.21 20.44 -8.06
CA VAL A 202 -9.97 20.91 -8.71
C VAL A 202 -9.96 20.56 -10.20
N ALA A 203 -10.43 19.37 -10.59
CA ALA A 203 -10.51 18.96 -11.99
C ALA A 203 -11.54 19.75 -12.81
N ILE A 204 -12.58 20.29 -12.18
CA ILE A 204 -13.55 21.20 -12.82
C ILE A 204 -12.97 22.61 -12.98
N ALA A 205 -12.17 23.05 -11.99
CA ALA A 205 -11.64 24.42 -11.94
C ALA A 205 -10.37 24.65 -12.77
N GLY A 206 -9.65 23.60 -13.15
CA GLY A 206 -8.38 23.67 -13.88
C GLY A 206 -8.51 23.37 -15.37
#